data_AF-A0A1F2PAA5-F1
#
_entry.id   AF-A0A1F2PAA5-F1
#
_cell.length_a   1.000
_cell.length_b   1.000
_cell.length_c   1.000
_cell.angle_alpha   90.00
_cell.angle_beta   90.00
_cell.angle_gamma   90.00
#
_symmetry.space_group_name_H-M   'P 1'
#
loop_
_entity.id
_entity.type
_entity.pdbx_description
1 polymer ?
#
loop_
_entity_poly.entity_id
_entity_poly.type
_entity_poly.pdbx_seq_one_letter_code
_entity_poly.pdbx_strand_id
1 'polypeptide(L)' 'MSPATILDLTRRASDAIRSEYEEILDRIRGAKVLYVDETSIKVQGKKYWIWAFTTPVETFIAIRNSK' A
#
# COMPACT_ATOMS: atom_id res chain seq x y z
N MET A 1 -15.88 -1.04 21.57
CA MET A 1 -14.77 -1.73 20.85
C MET A 1 -13.46 -1.05 21.24
N SER A 2 -12.41 -1.81 21.53
CA SER A 2 -11.11 -1.22 21.87
C SER A 2 -10.30 -0.90 20.60
N PRO A 3 -9.33 0.02 20.67
CA PRO A 3 -8.39 0.25 19.55
C PRO A 3 -7.68 -1.02 19.10
N ALA A 4 -7.39 -1.94 20.03
CA ALA A 4 -6.77 -3.22 19.73
C ALA A 4 -7.70 -4.13 18.90
N THR A 5 -8.99 -4.16 19.20
CA THR A 5 -9.98 -4.92 18.41
C THR A 5 -10.10 -4.39 16.98
N ILE A 6 -10.09 -3.06 16.81
CA ILE A 6 -10.15 -2.43 15.47
C ILE A 6 -8.89 -2.81 14.67
N LEU A 7 -7.71 -2.71 15.28
CA LEU A 7 -6.45 -3.06 14.63
C LEU A 7 -6.40 -4.54 14.22
N ASP A 8 -6.88 -5.46 15.07
CA ASP A 8 -6.92 -6.89 14.76
C ASP A 8 -7.84 -7.18 13.56
N LEU A 9 -9.02 -6.56 13.52
CA LEU A 9 -9.95 -6.70 12.40
C LEU A 9 -9.35 -6.17 11.09
N THR A 10 -8.72 -4.99 11.13
CA THR A 10 -8.04 -4.42 9.96
C THR A 10 -6.93 -5.33 9.44
N ARG A 11 -6.15 -5.95 10.34
CA ARG A 11 -5.09 -6.89 9.95
C ARG A 11 -5.64 -8.13 9.27
N ARG A 12 -6.67 -8.76 9.83
CA ARG A 12 -7.30 -9.93 9.22
C ARG A 12 -7.89 -9.63 7.85
N ALA A 13 -8.55 -8.47 7.71
CA ALA A 13 -9.05 -8.03 6.41
C ALA A 13 -7.90 -7.81 5.41
N SER A 14 -6.80 -7.19 5.84
CA SER A 14 -5.60 -7.00 5.01
C SER A 14 -4.97 -8.32 4.59
N ASP A 15 -4.91 -9.31 5.48
CA ASP A 15 -4.34 -10.63 5.18
C ASP A 15 -5.23 -11.42 4.20
N ALA A 16 -6.55 -11.26 4.30
CA ALA A 16 -7.51 -11.93 3.43
C ALA A 16 -7.46 -11.45 1.97
N ILE A 17 -7.10 -10.18 1.73
CA ILE A 17 -7.00 -9.58 0.38
C ILE A 17 -5.57 -9.55 -0.17
N ARG A 18 -4.63 -10.22 0.51
CA ARG A 18 -3.20 -10.16 0.17
C ARG A 18 -2.92 -10.72 -1.23
N SER A 19 -3.62 -11.76 -1.65
CA SER A 19 -3.49 -12.34 -3.00
C SER A 19 -3.77 -11.30 -4.07
N GLU A 20 -4.87 -10.58 -3.96
CA GLU A 20 -5.31 -9.57 -4.90
C GLU A 20 -4.34 -8.39 -4.93
N TYR A 21 -3.79 -8.02 -3.77
CA TYR A 21 -2.74 -7.01 -3.66
C TYR A 21 -1.46 -7.42 -4.43
N GLU A 22 -1.04 -8.68 -4.31
CA GLU A 22 0.11 -9.23 -5.02
C GLU A 22 -0.14 -9.34 -6.54
N GLU A 23 -1.35 -9.71 -6.95
CA GLU A 23 -1.74 -9.75 -8.36
C GLU A 23 -1.73 -8.37 -9.01
N ILE A 24 -2.24 -7.34 -8.33
CA ILE A 24 -2.18 -5.94 -8.80
C ILE A 24 -0.72 -5.52 -8.98
N LEU A 25 0.15 -5.86 -8.03
CA LEU A 25 1.57 -5.54 -8.12
C LEU A 25 2.22 -6.16 -9.35
N ASP A 26 1.92 -7.43 -9.63
CA ASP A 26 2.48 -8.12 -10.79
C ASP A 26 1.98 -7.55 -12.12
N ARG A 27 0.70 -7.15 -12.21
CA ARG A 27 0.18 -6.45 -13.40
C ARG A 27 0.82 -5.09 -13.61
N ILE A 28 0.98 -4.31 -12.54
CA ILE A 28 1.58 -2.97 -12.60
C ILE A 28 3.05 -3.03 -13.01
N ARG A 29 3.81 -4.04 -12.58
CA ARG A 29 5.20 -4.24 -13.00
C ARG A 29 5.36 -4.44 -14.51
N GLY A 30 4.35 -5.03 -15.16
CA GLY A 30 4.31 -5.23 -16.62
C GLY A 30 3.59 -4.12 -17.39
N ALA A 31 3.06 -3.10 -16.72
CA ALA A 31 2.22 -2.09 -17.36
C ALA A 31 3.04 -1.19 -18.31
N LYS A 32 2.48 -0.94 -19.51
CA LYS A 32 3.11 -0.07 -20.53
C LYS A 32 3.11 1.41 -20.13
N VAL A 33 2.11 1.83 -19.35
CA VAL A 33 1.94 3.22 -18.91
C VAL A 33 1.72 3.19 -17.40
N LEU A 34 2.57 3.92 -16.69
CA LEU A 34 2.61 3.94 -15.23
C LEU A 34 2.84 5.38 -14.74
N TYR A 35 1.95 5.85 -13.87
CA TYR A 35 2.09 7.11 -13.13
C TYR A 35 2.55 6.79 -11.71
N VAL A 36 3.53 7.55 -11.20
CA VAL A 36 4.11 7.34 -9.87
C VAL A 36 4.04 8.62 -9.06
N ASP A 37 3.58 8.51 -7.81
CA ASP A 37 3.59 9.58 -6.82
C ASP A 37 4.30 9.11 -5.53
N GLU A 38 5.02 10.04 -4.90
CA GLU A 38 5.71 9.83 -3.62
C GLU A 38 5.26 10.90 -2.61
N THR A 39 4.55 10.45 -1.58
CA THR A 39 4.08 11.32 -0.50
C THR A 39 4.79 10.98 0.82
N SER A 40 5.45 11.96 1.43
CA SER A 40 6.12 11.77 2.72
C SER A 40 5.15 11.80 3.89
N ILE A 41 5.33 10.90 4.87
CA ILE A 41 4.58 10.88 6.12
C ILE A 41 5.51 10.63 7.32
N LYS A 42 5.20 11.24 8.47
CA LYS A 42 5.90 10.98 9.73
C LYS A 42 5.10 9.99 10.58
N VAL A 43 5.70 8.85 10.92
CA VAL A 43 5.11 7.86 11.82
C VAL A 43 6.06 7.66 13.00
N GLN A 44 5.61 8.01 14.21
CA GLN A 44 6.40 7.94 15.43
C GLN A 44 7.78 8.62 15.30
N GLY A 45 7.81 9.81 14.68
CA GLY A 45 9.03 10.58 14.46
C GLY A 45 9.96 10.06 13.36
N LYS A 46 9.66 8.91 12.73
CA LYS A 46 10.41 8.37 11.59
C LYS A 46 9.74 8.77 10.27
N LYS A 47 10.55 9.06 9.25
CA LYS A 47 10.06 9.35 7.90
C LYS A 47 9.71 8.05 7.18
N TYR A 48 8.50 8.00 6.65
CA TYR A 48 8.00 6.98 5.75
C TYR A 48 7.57 7.65 4.45
N TRP A 49 7.48 6.82 3.41
CA TRP A 49 7.05 7.21 2.08
C TRP A 49 5.86 6.34 1.68
N ILE A 50 4.81 7.01 1.22
CA ILE A 50 3.68 6.39 0.55
C ILE A 50 3.96 6.52 -0.94
N TRP A 51 4.12 5.38 -1.59
CA TRP A 51 4.29 5.28 -3.03
C TRP A 51 2.95 4.89 -3.64
N ALA A 52 2.46 5.66 -4.60
CA ALA A 52 1.30 5.31 -5.40
C ALA A 52 1.74 5.04 -6.84
N PHE A 53 1.38 3.87 -7.35
CA PHE A 53 1.66 3.41 -8.70
C PHE A 53 0.33 3.19 -9.40
N THR A 54 0.04 3.97 -10.43
CA THR A 54 -1.29 3.97 -11.05
C THR A 54 -1.18 3.77 -12.56
N THR A 55 -2.02 2.89 -13.06
CA THR A 55 -2.33 2.74 -14.48
C THR A 55 -3.76 3.27 -14.72
N PRO A 56 -4.24 3.36 -15.97
CA PRO A 56 -5.64 3.76 -16.22
C PRO A 56 -6.70 2.86 -15.58
N VAL A 57 -6.36 1.63 -15.16
CA VAL A 57 -7.32 0.64 -14.66
C VAL A 57 -7.10 0.23 -13.21
N GLU A 58 -5.88 0.40 -12.68
CA GLU A 58 -5.54 -0.07 -11.33
C GLU A 58 -4.49 0.81 -10.66
N THR A 59 -4.57 0.87 -9.33
CA THR A 59 -3.65 1.61 -8.46
C THR A 59 -3.11 0.69 -7.38
N PHE A 60 -1.80 0.79 -7.15
CA PHE A 60 -1.08 0.08 -6.10
C PHE A 60 -0.40 1.05 -5.16
N ILE A 61 -0.54 0.81 -3.86
CA ILE A 61 0.04 1.65 -2.82
C ILE A 61 1.02 0.83 -2.00
N ALA A 62 2.22 1.37 -1.79
CA ALA A 62 3.23 0.80 -0.92
C ALA A 62 3.72 1.81 0.11
N ILE A 63 3.79 1.39 1.37
CA ILE A 63 4.41 2.18 2.44
C ILE A 63 5.82 1.65 2.69
N ARG A 64 6.81 2.53 2.67
CA ARG A 64 8.22 2.18 2.90
C ARG A 64 8.84 3.11 3.93
N ASN A 65 9.68 2.55 4.82
CA ASN A 65 10.50 3.37 5.70
C ASN A 65 11.62 4.01 4.87
N SER A 66 12.05 5.21 5.25
CA SER A 66 13.17 5.90 4.59
C SER A 66 14.56 5.34 4.98
N LYS A 67 14.63 4.26 5.76
CA LYS A 67 15.86 3.62 6.25
C LYS A 67 16.25 2.39 5.45
#